data_AF-A0AAV1YER9-F1
#
_entry.id   AF-A0AAV1YER9-F1
#
_cell.length_a   1.000
_cell.length_b   1.000
_cell.length_c   1.000
_cell.angle_alpha   90.00
_cell.angle_beta   90.00
_cell.angle_gamma   90.00
#
_symmetry.space_group_name_H-M   'P 1'
#
loop_
_entity.id
_entity.type
_entity.pdbx_description
1 polymer ?
#
loop_
_entity_poly.entity_id
_entity_poly.type
_entity_poly.pdbx_seq_one_letter_code
_entity_poly.pdbx_strand_id
1 'polypeptide(L)'
;MAKRGVTIFSSSLNRFLSSTSTLFNSSPHNRIPTTASDVDAPENSGIPVLSHASSIVKPIVSPSLLQPRVVLYDGVCHLCHRGVKWVIRADMDRKIKFCCVQSDTAEPYLKACGLEREDVLRRFLFIEGLNVYSQGSTAALRVLSYLPLPYSALSSLWVVPTPIRDAVYDYVARQRYEWFGKAEDCLVLKERELLDRFIDREEMMNRGPDM
;
A
#
# COMPACT_ATOMS: atom_id res chain seq x y z
N MET A 1 15.62 -5.16 39.93
CA MET A 1 15.42 -3.95 39.10
C MET A 1 14.85 -4.38 37.75
N ALA A 2 13.90 -3.60 37.24
CA ALA A 2 12.72 -4.05 36.50
C ALA A 2 12.94 -4.68 35.11
N LYS A 3 12.11 -5.70 34.82
CA LYS A 3 11.96 -6.42 33.54
C LYS A 3 11.16 -5.60 32.53
N ARG A 4 11.51 -5.78 31.25
CA ARG A 4 10.81 -5.30 30.04
C ARG A 4 9.37 -5.83 30.00
N GLY A 5 8.41 -4.92 29.88
CA GLY A 5 6.99 -5.23 29.71
C GLY A 5 6.59 -5.25 28.23
N VAL A 6 6.27 -6.45 27.75
CA VAL A 6 5.42 -6.74 26.60
C VAL A 6 3.98 -6.47 27.04
N THR A 7 3.14 -5.87 26.19
CA THR A 7 1.69 -5.78 26.47
C THR A 7 0.88 -6.28 25.28
N ILE A 8 0.27 -7.44 25.49
CA ILE A 8 -0.89 -7.99 24.78
C ILE A 8 -2.13 -7.60 25.60
N PHE A 9 -3.25 -7.24 24.97
CA PHE A 9 -4.57 -7.25 25.63
C PHE A 9 -5.59 -8.02 24.79
N SER A 10 -6.21 -8.99 25.44
CA SER A 10 -7.36 -9.79 25.01
C SER A 10 -8.38 -9.78 26.15
N SER A 11 -9.67 -9.59 25.81
CA SER A 11 -10.87 -10.12 26.50
C SER A 11 -12.09 -9.54 25.76
N SER A 12 -12.79 -10.31 24.91
CA SER A 12 -13.78 -11.36 25.20
C SER A 12 -15.12 -10.82 25.70
N LEU A 13 -16.16 -10.92 24.87
CA LEU A 13 -17.52 -11.21 25.33
C LEU A 13 -18.34 -11.84 24.19
N ASN A 14 -18.52 -13.16 24.31
CA ASN A 14 -19.49 -13.95 23.56
C ASN A 14 -20.92 -13.57 23.96
N ARG A 15 -21.84 -13.57 22.98
CA ARG A 15 -23.20 -14.10 23.17
C ARG A 15 -23.60 -14.90 21.94
N PHE A 16 -24.06 -16.11 22.21
CA PHE A 16 -24.35 -17.20 21.30
C PHE A 16 -25.83 -17.57 21.43
N LEU A 17 -26.37 -18.22 20.40
CA LEU A 17 -27.64 -18.95 20.31
C LEU A 17 -28.85 -18.04 19.98
N SER A 18 -29.72 -18.36 19.02
CA SER A 18 -30.36 -19.67 18.87
C SER A 18 -30.87 -19.96 17.45
N SER A 19 -30.92 -21.26 17.13
CA SER A 19 -31.44 -21.93 15.94
C SER A 19 -32.97 -21.84 15.81
N THR A 20 -33.51 -21.94 14.59
CA THR A 20 -34.61 -22.88 14.23
C THR A 20 -34.89 -22.89 12.73
N SER A 21 -34.88 -24.11 12.19
CA SER A 21 -35.42 -24.60 10.92
C SER A 21 -36.96 -24.63 10.87
N THR A 22 -37.53 -24.65 9.65
CA THR A 22 -38.80 -25.26 9.14
C THR A 22 -39.63 -24.27 8.29
N LEU A 23 -39.76 -24.51 6.97
CA LEU A 23 -40.75 -25.30 6.20
C LEU A 23 -42.03 -24.52 5.82
N PHE A 24 -42.61 -24.94 4.68
CA PHE A 24 -43.93 -24.65 4.11
C PHE A 24 -44.12 -23.32 3.36
N ASN A 25 -44.89 -23.21 2.28
CA ASN A 25 -45.48 -24.09 1.26
C ASN A 25 -46.31 -23.17 0.33
N SER A 26 -46.62 -23.68 -0.87
CA SER A 26 -47.82 -23.42 -1.69
C SER A 26 -48.01 -22.05 -2.36
N SER A 27 -47.75 -22.06 -3.69
CA SER A 27 -48.57 -21.69 -4.88
C SER A 27 -49.99 -21.08 -4.67
N PRO A 28 -50.75 -20.58 -5.71
CA PRO A 28 -50.59 -20.83 -7.15
C PRO A 28 -51.05 -19.72 -8.15
N HIS A 29 -50.91 -20.05 -9.45
CA HIS A 29 -51.60 -19.52 -10.66
C HIS A 29 -51.22 -18.10 -11.13
N ASN A 30 -50.98 -17.83 -12.42
CA ASN A 30 -51.89 -18.11 -13.53
C ASN A 30 -51.22 -17.90 -14.92
N ARG A 31 -51.51 -18.82 -15.84
CA ARG A 31 -51.72 -18.69 -17.31
C ARG A 31 -50.57 -18.35 -18.30
N ILE A 32 -50.29 -19.37 -19.10
CA ILE A 32 -49.94 -19.35 -20.55
C ILE A 32 -51.26 -19.31 -21.35
N PRO A 33 -51.32 -18.75 -22.58
CA PRO A 33 -51.34 -19.59 -23.82
C PRO A 33 -50.52 -18.99 -25.00
N THR A 34 -49.58 -19.74 -25.60
CA THR A 34 -49.63 -20.36 -26.96
C THR A 34 -50.07 -19.50 -28.15
N THR A 35 -49.19 -19.38 -29.17
CA THR A 35 -49.46 -19.73 -30.59
C THR A 35 -48.15 -19.97 -31.36
N ALA A 36 -48.21 -20.88 -32.33
CA ALA A 36 -47.14 -21.50 -33.10
C ALA A 36 -46.83 -20.80 -34.46
N SER A 37 -45.96 -21.46 -35.25
CA SER A 37 -45.53 -21.23 -36.65
C SER A 37 -44.19 -20.51 -36.80
N ASP A 38 -43.26 -20.85 -37.71
CA ASP A 38 -42.99 -22.00 -38.59
C ASP A 38 -41.53 -21.80 -39.12
N VAL A 39 -40.91 -22.90 -39.53
CA VAL A 39 -39.68 -23.12 -40.34
C VAL A 39 -39.00 -21.94 -41.07
N ASP A 40 -37.67 -21.80 -40.92
CA ASP A 40 -36.67 -21.99 -42.00
C ASP A 40 -35.23 -21.68 -41.52
N ALA A 41 -34.28 -22.55 -41.89
CA ALA A 41 -32.83 -22.31 -41.89
C ALA A 41 -32.40 -22.13 -43.37
N PRO A 42 -31.36 -21.34 -43.70
CA PRO A 42 -30.00 -21.88 -43.63
C PRO A 42 -28.87 -20.86 -43.31
N GLU A 43 -27.78 -21.42 -42.75
CA GLU A 43 -26.35 -21.18 -43.02
C GLU A 43 -25.84 -19.81 -43.55
N ASN A 44 -25.10 -19.07 -42.70
CA ASN A 44 -23.62 -18.97 -42.72
C ASN A 44 -23.11 -17.57 -42.27
N SER A 45 -22.02 -17.62 -41.49
CA SER A 45 -21.03 -16.56 -41.25
C SER A 45 -21.44 -15.33 -40.43
N GLY A 46 -20.93 -15.26 -39.19
CA GLY A 46 -20.88 -14.03 -38.41
C GLY A 46 -20.73 -14.32 -36.92
N ILE A 47 -19.50 -14.22 -36.42
CA ILE A 47 -19.21 -14.16 -34.98
C ILE A 47 -19.94 -12.92 -34.41
N PRO A 48 -20.83 -13.05 -33.40
CA PRO A 48 -21.27 -11.90 -32.64
C PRO A 48 -20.44 -11.80 -31.36
N VAL A 49 -19.73 -10.68 -31.27
CA VAL A 49 -19.12 -10.11 -30.07
C VAL A 49 -20.22 -9.70 -29.07
N LEU A 50 -19.82 -9.48 -27.81
CA LEU A 50 -20.52 -8.93 -26.63
C LEU A 50 -20.86 -10.01 -25.58
N SER A 51 -20.59 -9.84 -24.28
CA SER A 51 -20.14 -8.65 -23.54
C SER A 51 -19.82 -9.02 -22.08
N HIS A 52 -18.82 -8.31 -21.54
CA HIS A 52 -18.77 -7.76 -20.19
C HIS A 52 -19.24 -8.60 -18.99
N ALA A 53 -18.26 -9.16 -18.29
CA ALA A 53 -18.23 -9.11 -16.83
C ALA A 53 -16.80 -8.79 -16.39
N SER A 54 -16.44 -7.50 -16.46
CA SER A 54 -15.26 -6.96 -15.79
C SER A 54 -15.51 -7.04 -14.29
N SER A 55 -15.13 -8.17 -13.69
CA SER A 55 -15.08 -8.30 -12.25
C SER A 55 -13.87 -7.52 -11.78
N ILE A 56 -14.13 -6.35 -11.19
CA ILE A 56 -13.16 -5.58 -10.40
C ILE A 56 -12.81 -6.43 -9.18
N VAL A 57 -11.90 -7.38 -9.37
CA VAL A 57 -11.26 -8.07 -8.25
C VAL A 57 -10.17 -7.12 -7.78
N LYS A 58 -10.48 -6.34 -6.73
CA LYS A 58 -9.46 -5.64 -5.95
C LYS A 58 -8.44 -6.71 -5.54
N PRO A 59 -7.14 -6.61 -5.92
CA PRO A 59 -6.20 -7.65 -5.56
C PRO A 59 -6.00 -7.56 -4.06
N ILE A 60 -6.67 -8.45 -3.31
CA ILE A 60 -6.41 -8.65 -1.90
C ILE A 60 -5.06 -9.35 -1.85
N VAL A 61 -3.99 -8.55 -1.83
CA VAL A 61 -2.64 -9.05 -1.60
C VAL A 61 -2.63 -9.64 -0.20
N SER A 62 -2.57 -10.97 -0.11
CA SER A 62 -2.41 -11.69 1.14
C SER A 62 -1.10 -11.24 1.82
N PRO A 63 -1.08 -11.00 3.15
CA PRO A 63 0.08 -10.44 3.87
C PRO A 63 1.39 -11.23 3.67
N SER A 64 1.30 -12.52 3.36
CA SER A 64 2.42 -13.41 3.07
C SER A 64 3.19 -13.08 1.77
N LEU A 65 2.69 -12.16 0.93
CA LEU A 65 3.35 -11.71 -0.31
C LEU A 65 4.02 -10.33 -0.19
N LEU A 66 4.03 -9.73 1.00
CA LEU A 66 4.67 -8.42 1.19
C LEU A 66 6.18 -8.53 0.97
N GLN A 67 6.67 -7.74 0.04
CA GLN A 67 8.10 -7.67 -0.25
C GLN A 67 8.82 -6.98 0.92
N PRO A 68 9.97 -7.52 1.38
CA PRO A 68 10.77 -6.87 2.42
C PRO A 68 11.52 -5.66 1.86
N ARG A 69 12.01 -4.80 2.76
CA ARG A 69 12.83 -3.62 2.48
C ARG A 69 12.11 -2.58 1.62
N VAL A 70 10.87 -2.27 2.00
CA VAL A 70 10.05 -1.27 1.31
C VAL A 70 9.99 0.01 2.13
N VAL A 71 10.27 1.14 1.48
CA VAL A 71 10.08 2.48 2.02
C VAL A 71 8.71 3.01 1.56
N LEU A 72 7.82 3.25 2.51
CA LEU A 72 6.57 3.97 2.26
C LEU A 72 6.79 5.45 2.56
N TYR A 73 6.45 6.31 1.61
CA TYR A 73 6.65 7.75 1.73
C TYR A 73 5.53 8.54 1.06
N ASP A 74 5.51 9.85 1.34
CA ASP A 74 4.58 10.80 0.73
C ASP A 74 5.03 11.21 -0.69
N GLY A 75 4.31 10.72 -1.71
CA GLY A 75 4.62 10.94 -3.13
C GLY A 75 4.44 12.37 -3.65
N VAL A 76 3.65 13.20 -2.94
CA VAL A 76 3.39 14.61 -3.32
C VAL A 76 4.35 15.58 -2.63
N CYS A 77 5.14 15.12 -1.66
CA CYS A 77 6.12 15.96 -0.97
C CYS A 77 7.44 16.05 -1.75
N HIS A 78 7.86 17.26 -2.13
CA HIS A 78 9.13 17.48 -2.82
C HIS A 78 10.36 17.05 -2.00
N LEU A 79 10.34 17.24 -0.68
CA LEU A 79 11.43 16.79 0.19
C LEU A 79 11.55 15.27 0.19
N CYS A 80 10.43 14.56 0.36
CA CYS A 80 10.43 13.10 0.36
C CYS A 80 10.84 12.56 -1.00
N HIS A 81 10.34 13.13 -2.10
CA HIS A 81 10.76 12.74 -3.45
C HIS A 81 12.25 12.94 -3.69
N ARG A 82 12.83 14.08 -3.29
CA ARG A 82 14.29 14.29 -3.38
C ARG A 82 15.07 13.28 -2.54
N GLY A 83 14.59 12.96 -1.34
CA GLY A 83 15.17 11.93 -0.49
C GLY A 83 15.16 10.55 -1.16
N VAL A 84 14.01 10.13 -1.68
CA VAL A 84 13.86 8.86 -2.41
C VAL A 84 14.78 8.80 -3.63
N LYS A 85 14.83 9.86 -4.45
CA LYS A 85 15.78 9.97 -5.56
C LYS A 85 17.22 9.79 -5.13
N TRP A 86 17.60 10.41 -4.02
CA TRP A 86 18.94 10.26 -3.48
C TRP A 86 19.22 8.82 -3.06
N VAL A 87 18.28 8.17 -2.35
CA VAL A 87 18.43 6.76 -1.94
C VAL A 87 18.50 5.84 -3.17
N ILE A 88 17.68 6.06 -4.20
CA ILE A 88 17.72 5.27 -5.44
C ILE A 88 19.10 5.34 -6.11
N ARG A 89 19.73 6.52 -6.15
CA ARG A 89 21.07 6.69 -6.72
C ARG A 89 22.16 6.08 -5.84
N ALA A 90 22.00 6.11 -4.52
CA ALA A 90 22.96 5.56 -3.58
C ALA A 90 22.87 4.02 -3.45
N ASP A 91 21.69 3.44 -3.64
CA ASP A 91 21.43 2.00 -3.54
C ASP A 91 21.85 1.26 -4.82
N MET A 92 23.17 1.13 -5.02
CA MET A 92 23.77 0.46 -6.17
C MET A 92 23.33 -1.02 -6.29
N ASP A 93 23.10 -1.68 -5.16
CA ASP A 93 22.70 -3.09 -5.10
C ASP A 93 21.19 -3.30 -5.28
N ARG A 94 20.42 -2.21 -5.45
CA ARG A 94 18.96 -2.21 -5.63
C ARG A 94 18.20 -2.97 -4.52
N LYS A 95 18.71 -2.94 -3.29
CA LYS A 95 18.18 -3.70 -2.13
C LYS A 95 16.87 -3.14 -1.59
N ILE A 96 16.64 -1.84 -1.75
CA ILE A 96 15.51 -1.10 -1.17
C ILE A 96 14.46 -0.87 -2.26
N LYS A 97 13.18 -1.01 -1.92
CA LYS A 97 12.07 -0.71 -2.83
C LYS A 97 11.23 0.43 -2.25
N PHE A 98 10.43 1.08 -3.08
CA PHE A 98 9.64 2.23 -2.69
C PHE A 98 8.16 2.00 -3.00
N CYS A 99 7.30 2.65 -2.23
CA CYS A 99 5.86 2.69 -2.45
C CYS A 99 5.33 4.05 -2.00
N CYS A 100 4.47 4.66 -2.80
CA CYS A 100 3.78 5.87 -2.41
C CYS A 100 2.64 5.54 -1.44
N VAL A 101 2.52 6.28 -0.35
CA VAL A 101 1.44 6.09 0.63
C VAL A 101 0.05 6.41 0.04
N GLN A 102 -0.02 7.08 -1.12
CA GLN A 102 -1.26 7.34 -1.85
C GLN A 102 -1.78 6.13 -2.63
N SER A 103 -0.92 5.14 -2.91
CA SER A 103 -1.28 3.94 -3.68
C SER A 103 -2.08 2.94 -2.83
N ASP A 104 -2.94 2.15 -3.47
CA ASP A 104 -3.66 1.03 -2.85
C ASP A 104 -2.69 -0.08 -2.44
N THR A 105 -1.57 -0.22 -3.15
CA THR A 105 -0.49 -1.15 -2.84
C THR A 105 0.11 -0.89 -1.44
N ALA A 106 0.01 0.33 -0.89
CA ALA A 106 0.47 0.63 0.47
C ALA A 106 -0.45 0.07 1.57
N GLU A 107 -1.75 -0.16 1.29
CA GLU A 107 -2.74 -0.60 2.26
C GLU A 107 -2.36 -1.91 3.00
N PRO A 108 -1.93 -3.00 2.32
CA PRO A 108 -1.57 -4.23 3.02
C PRO A 108 -0.31 -4.06 3.90
N TYR A 109 0.62 -3.18 3.53
CA TYR A 109 1.81 -2.86 4.34
C TYR A 109 1.43 -2.10 5.62
N LEU A 110 0.53 -1.13 5.51
CA LEU A 110 0.02 -0.36 6.65
C LEU A 110 -0.76 -1.26 7.62
N LYS A 111 -1.65 -2.11 7.08
CA LYS A 111 -2.42 -3.08 7.88
C LYS A 111 -1.53 -4.08 8.61
N ALA A 112 -0.49 -4.59 7.96
CA ALA A 112 0.48 -5.48 8.61
C ALA A 112 1.19 -4.78 9.78
N CYS A 113 1.46 -3.48 9.66
CA CYS A 113 2.10 -2.70 10.71
C CYS A 113 1.12 -2.18 11.79
N GLY A 114 -0.19 -2.32 11.58
CA GLY A 114 -1.23 -1.72 12.43
C GLY A 114 -1.25 -0.19 12.39
N LEU A 115 -0.90 0.41 11.24
CA LEU A 115 -0.79 1.86 11.04
C LEU A 115 -1.84 2.37 10.06
N GLU A 116 -2.17 3.65 10.15
CA GLU A 116 -3.01 4.36 9.19
C GLU A 116 -2.17 5.19 8.20
N ARG A 117 -2.79 5.69 7.12
CA ARG A 117 -2.05 6.47 6.09
C ARG A 117 -1.51 7.78 6.69
N GLU A 118 -2.27 8.38 7.61
CA GLU A 118 -2.00 9.64 8.30
C GLU A 118 -0.71 9.58 9.13
N ASP A 119 -0.36 8.40 9.66
CA ASP A 119 0.88 8.18 10.39
C ASP A 119 2.09 8.30 9.47
N VAL A 120 1.99 7.70 8.28
CA VAL A 120 3.06 7.67 7.29
C VAL A 120 3.17 8.96 6.50
N LEU A 121 2.07 9.70 6.36
CA LEU A 121 2.11 11.05 5.81
C LEU A 121 3.05 11.93 6.64
N ARG A 122 2.99 11.87 7.97
CA ARG A 122 3.88 12.68 8.83
C ARG A 122 5.31 12.18 8.85
N ARG A 123 5.54 10.87 8.82
CA ARG A 123 6.87 10.25 8.88
C ARG A 123 6.97 9.13 7.87
N PHE A 124 8.01 9.10 7.03
CA PHE A 124 8.18 7.95 6.15
C PHE A 124 8.49 6.68 6.97
N LEU A 125 8.06 5.55 6.44
CA LEU A 125 8.09 4.24 7.07
C LEU A 125 9.05 3.33 6.29
N PHE A 126 9.88 2.57 6.99
CA PHE A 126 10.71 1.54 6.38
C PHE A 126 10.33 0.17 6.93
N ILE A 127 9.93 -0.74 6.05
CA ILE A 127 9.46 -2.08 6.36
C ILE A 127 10.54 -3.07 5.97
N GLU A 128 11.14 -3.71 6.96
CA GLU A 128 12.20 -4.71 6.74
C GLU A 128 11.63 -6.11 6.50
N GLY A 129 10.42 -6.38 7.01
CA GLY A 129 9.71 -7.64 6.82
C GLY A 129 8.33 -7.61 7.48
N LEU A 130 7.73 -8.80 7.65
CA LEU A 130 6.43 -8.96 8.32
C LEU A 130 6.49 -8.40 9.75
N ASN A 131 5.69 -7.37 10.03
CA ASN A 131 5.59 -6.71 11.34
C ASN A 131 6.91 -6.09 11.86
N VAL A 132 7.95 -5.99 11.02
CA VAL A 132 9.21 -5.34 11.38
C VAL A 132 9.32 -4.06 10.58
N TYR A 133 9.07 -2.94 11.26
CA TYR A 133 9.13 -1.62 10.66
C TYR A 133 9.84 -0.61 11.57
N SER A 134 10.33 0.46 10.94
CA SER A 134 10.90 1.63 11.61
C SER A 134 10.27 2.89 11.02
N GLN A 135 10.14 3.93 11.84
CA GLN A 135 9.58 5.22 11.42
C GLN A 135 10.59 6.35 11.63
N GLY A 136 10.41 7.45 10.89
CA GLY A 136 11.09 8.72 11.13
C GLY A 136 12.62 8.63 11.00
N SER A 137 13.33 9.18 11.99
CA SER A 137 14.80 9.19 11.98
C SER A 137 15.39 7.77 12.02
N THR A 138 14.74 6.86 12.73
CA THR A 138 15.17 5.47 12.84
C THR A 138 15.03 4.75 11.50
N ALA A 139 13.95 5.02 10.75
CA ALA A 139 13.79 4.53 9.39
C ALA A 139 14.91 5.03 8.48
N ALA A 140 15.29 6.31 8.58
CA ALA A 140 16.38 6.89 7.79
C ALA A 140 17.71 6.19 8.07
N LEU A 141 18.08 6.01 9.35
CA LEU A 141 19.32 5.35 9.73
C LEU A 141 19.33 3.88 9.29
N ARG A 142 18.18 3.19 9.35
CA ARG A 142 18.05 1.81 8.85
C ARG A 142 18.26 1.76 7.34
N VAL A 143 17.59 2.61 6.57
CA VAL A 143 17.81 2.73 5.12
C VAL A 143 19.28 2.97 4.80
N LEU A 144 19.95 3.90 5.50
CA LEU A 144 21.37 4.18 5.32
C LEU A 144 22.25 2.95 5.58
N SER A 145 21.92 2.11 6.57
CA SER A 145 22.71 0.90 6.86
C SER A 145 22.72 -0.13 5.72
N TYR A 146 21.67 -0.16 4.89
CA TYR A 146 21.58 -1.05 3.72
C TYR A 146 22.35 -0.54 2.48
N LEU A 147 22.73 0.74 2.47
CA LEU A 147 23.49 1.34 1.38
C LEU A 147 24.97 0.91 1.42
N PRO A 148 25.70 0.98 0.29
CA PRO A 148 27.13 0.72 0.27
C PRO A 148 27.93 1.78 1.07
N LEU A 149 29.18 1.45 1.41
CA LEU A 149 30.12 2.44 1.95
C LEU A 149 30.37 3.54 0.91
N PRO A 150 30.48 4.83 1.32
CA PRO A 150 30.58 5.33 2.69
C PRO A 150 29.24 5.61 3.38
N TYR A 151 28.10 5.49 2.68
CA TYR A 151 26.79 5.87 3.24
C TYR A 151 26.38 5.00 4.42
N SER A 152 26.71 3.70 4.40
CA SER A 152 26.50 2.82 5.55
C SER A 152 27.17 3.35 6.82
N ALA A 153 28.32 4.04 6.71
CA ALA A 153 29.01 4.60 7.86
C ALA A 153 28.20 5.73 8.55
N LEU A 154 27.33 6.44 7.81
CA LEU A 154 26.42 7.44 8.39
C LEU A 154 25.37 6.80 9.32
N SER A 155 25.12 5.50 9.19
CA SER A 155 24.27 4.79 10.17
C SER A 155 24.87 4.78 11.58
N SER A 156 26.18 5.07 11.73
CA SER A 156 26.83 5.27 13.04
C SER A 156 26.28 6.47 13.85
N LEU A 157 25.52 7.37 13.21
CA LEU A 157 24.73 8.41 13.89
C LEU A 157 23.66 7.83 14.83
N TRP A 158 23.53 6.51 14.92
CA TRP A 158 22.84 5.81 16.00
C TRP A 158 23.34 6.21 17.41
N VAL A 159 24.56 6.74 17.52
CA VAL A 159 25.09 7.32 18.77
C VAL A 159 24.26 8.49 19.29
N VAL A 160 23.55 9.21 18.41
CA VAL A 160 22.68 10.31 18.80
C VAL A 160 21.40 9.75 19.45
N PRO A 161 21.06 10.19 20.68
CA PRO A 161 19.85 9.75 21.37
C PRO A 161 18.60 9.93 20.52
N THR A 162 17.75 8.89 20.47
CA THR A 162 16.45 8.89 19.79
C THR A 162 15.62 10.17 19.97
N PRO A 163 15.42 10.72 21.19
CA PRO A 163 14.57 11.90 21.35
C PRO A 163 15.10 13.14 20.62
N ILE A 164 16.43 13.30 20.54
CA ILE A 164 17.04 14.45 19.85
C ILE A 164 16.86 14.31 18.34
N ARG A 165 17.22 13.15 17.79
CA ARG A 165 17.09 12.92 16.35
C ARG A 165 15.63 12.94 15.88
N ASP A 166 14.70 12.41 16.67
CA ASP A 166 13.27 12.46 16.35
C ASP A 166 12.71 13.87 16.49
N ALA A 167 13.14 14.67 17.47
CA ALA A 167 12.71 16.07 17.58
C ALA A 167 13.15 16.91 16.36
N VAL A 168 14.40 16.75 15.92
CA VAL A 168 14.92 17.40 14.71
C VAL A 168 14.16 16.92 13.48
N TYR A 169 13.97 15.61 13.35
CA TYR A 169 13.20 15.03 12.25
C TYR A 169 11.78 15.60 12.19
N ASP A 170 11.08 15.61 13.33
CA ASP A 170 9.71 16.08 13.43
C ASP A 170 9.58 17.56 13.12
N TYR A 171 10.59 18.37 13.48
CA TYR A 171 10.64 19.78 13.10
C TYR A 171 10.72 19.95 11.58
N VAL A 172 11.63 19.24 10.93
CA VAL A 172 11.76 19.26 9.46
C VAL A 172 10.50 18.71 8.78
N ALA A 173 9.92 17.63 9.31
CA ALA A 173 8.72 17.01 8.76
C ALA A 173 7.52 17.96 8.80
N ARG A 174 7.36 18.75 9.86
CA ARG A 174 6.30 19.79 9.95
C ARG A 174 6.49 20.89 8.92
N GLN A 175 7.73 21.32 8.72
CA GLN A 175 8.04 22.46 7.87
C GLN A 175 8.27 22.08 6.39
N ARG A 176 8.20 20.79 6.04
CA ARG A 176 8.58 20.27 4.72
C ARG A 176 7.79 20.90 3.56
N TYR A 177 6.50 21.17 3.75
CA TYR A 177 5.66 21.73 2.68
C TYR A 177 5.89 23.23 2.52
N GLU A 178 6.09 23.95 3.63
CA GLU A 178 6.42 25.38 3.61
C GLU A 178 7.78 25.65 2.97
N TRP A 179 8.80 24.82 3.27
CA TRP A 179 10.16 25.04 2.76
C TRP A 179 10.40 24.49 1.37
N PHE A 180 9.74 23.40 1.00
CA PHE A 180 10.04 22.67 -0.23
C PHE A 180 8.87 22.54 -1.18
N GLY A 181 7.67 22.93 -0.76
CA GLY A 181 6.45 22.80 -1.52
C GLY A 181 5.81 21.42 -1.44
N LYS A 182 4.61 21.35 -2.02
CA LYS A 182 3.86 20.14 -2.31
C LYS A 182 3.46 20.18 -3.79
N ALA A 183 3.49 19.04 -4.47
CA ALA A 183 2.93 18.90 -5.79
C ALA A 183 1.45 18.53 -5.72
N GLU A 184 0.70 18.81 -6.78
CA GLU A 184 -0.65 18.28 -6.94
C GLU A 184 -0.57 16.76 -7.15
N ASP A 185 0.14 16.33 -8.20
CA ASP A 185 0.26 14.90 -8.51
C ASP A 185 1.54 14.28 -7.94
N CYS A 186 1.56 12.94 -7.90
CA CYS A 186 2.72 12.19 -7.46
C CYS A 186 3.98 12.46 -8.32
N LEU A 187 5.06 12.90 -7.67
CA LEU A 187 6.26 13.39 -8.35
C LEU A 187 7.04 12.31 -9.13
N VAL A 188 6.90 11.04 -8.74
CA VAL A 188 7.60 9.94 -9.42
C VAL A 188 7.05 9.67 -10.83
N LEU A 189 5.79 10.02 -11.11
CA LEU A 189 5.19 9.85 -12.45
C LEU A 189 5.91 10.68 -13.52
N LYS A 190 6.56 11.78 -13.12
CA LYS A 190 7.35 12.64 -14.01
C LYS A 190 8.69 12.02 -14.40
N GLU A 191 9.17 11.03 -13.65
CA GLU A 191 10.48 10.40 -13.80
C GLU A 191 10.33 8.89 -13.94
N ARG A 192 9.82 8.45 -15.10
CA ARG A 192 9.46 7.05 -15.34
C ARG A 192 10.60 6.05 -15.13
N GLU A 193 11.84 6.47 -15.32
CA GLU A 193 13.04 5.64 -15.07
C GLU A 193 13.16 5.17 -13.61
N LEU A 194 12.62 5.94 -12.66
CA LEU A 194 12.67 5.58 -11.23
C LEU A 194 11.64 4.52 -10.86
N LEU A 195 10.58 4.35 -11.66
CA LEU A 195 9.45 3.46 -11.36
C LEU A 195 9.85 1.99 -11.27
N ASP A 196 10.98 1.59 -11.85
CA ASP A 196 11.52 0.23 -11.69
C ASP A 196 11.91 -0.12 -10.24
N ARG A 197 11.99 0.89 -9.37
CA ARG A 197 12.27 0.73 -7.94
C ARG A 197 11.00 0.71 -7.10
N PHE A 198 9.85 0.93 -7.72
CA PHE A 198 8.55 1.07 -7.08
C PHE A 198 7.74 -0.21 -7.23
N ILE A 199 7.15 -0.67 -6.12
CA ILE A 199 6.31 -1.89 -6.14
C ILE A 199 4.91 -1.61 -6.69
N ASP A 200 4.47 -0.36 -6.60
CA ASP A 200 3.19 0.18 -7.05
C ASP A 200 3.24 0.72 -8.49
N ARG A 201 4.34 0.50 -9.23
CA ARG A 201 4.57 1.06 -10.57
C ARG A 201 3.40 0.86 -11.54
N GLU A 202 2.82 -0.35 -11.56
CA GLU A 202 1.73 -0.70 -12.48
C GLU A 202 0.44 0.07 -12.12
N GLU A 203 0.16 0.20 -10.83
CA GLU A 203 -0.98 0.94 -10.32
C GLU A 203 -0.86 2.44 -10.66
N MET A 204 0.32 3.02 -10.38
CA MET A 204 0.58 4.44 -10.63
C MET A 204 0.51 4.78 -12.12
N MET A 205 0.99 3.90 -12.98
CA MET A 205 0.95 4.09 -14.44
C MET A 205 -0.47 3.98 -15.00
N ASN A 206 -1.32 3.17 -14.37
CA ASN A 206 -2.71 2.95 -14.81
C ASN A 206 -3.69 3.99 -14.27
N ARG A 207 -3.37 4.68 -13.16
CA ARG A 207 -4.27 5.66 -12.51
C ARG A 207 -4.33 7.03 -13.17
N GLY A 208 -3.46 7.33 -14.14
CA GLY A 208 -3.38 8.68 -14.73
C GLY A 208 -2.92 9.73 -13.70
N PRO A 209 -2.75 11.00 -14.12
CA PRO A 209 -2.17 12.04 -13.26
C PRO A 209 -3.06 12.49 -12.08
N ASP A 210 -4.31 12.05 -11.96
CA ASP A 210 -5.28 12.60 -10.99
C ASP A 210 -5.16 12.05 -9.54
N MET A 211 -3.93 11.96 -8.99
CA MET A 211 -3.64 11.49 -7.61
C MET A 211 -3.50 12.61 -6.59
#